data_AF-A0A267TKI3-F1
#
_entry.id   AF-A0A267TKI3-F1
#
_cell.length_a   1.000
_cell.length_b   1.000
_cell.length_c   1.000
_cell.angle_alpha   90.00
_cell.angle_beta   90.00
_cell.angle_gamma   90.00
#
_symmetry.space_group_name_H-M   'P 1'
#
loop_
_entity.id
_entity.type
_entity.pdbx_description
1 polymer ?
#
loop_
_entity_poly.entity_id
_entity_poly.type
_entity_poly.pdbx_seq_one_letter_code
_entity_poly.pdbx_strand_id
1 'polypeptide(L)'
;MKKTLLIILTITVAIITYFIGKSKGWWNLFLNNNADSSSSKTNTLAKLTKKARSLDSTVNEYGVDTAIVQVNWDGKEVYQLKDSERPTEKFSVGYLYDGTIVYQYQENGVWVFSTEPYKPTQNNYGVDTRTILDYYNGIPIYQFGSGTKPEGAIGFLDDGTPVYESWINEGTPDEKKVYYW
;
A
#
# COMPACT_ATOMS: atom_id res chain seq x y z
N MET A 1 53.97 3.50 12.42
CA MET A 1 53.28 3.45 11.11
C MET A 1 52.26 2.31 10.99
N LYS A 2 52.53 1.06 11.43
CA LYS A 2 51.56 -0.06 11.34
C LYS A 2 50.28 0.12 12.17
N LYS A 3 50.35 0.74 13.35
CA LYS A 3 49.19 0.96 14.25
C LYS A 3 48.19 2.00 13.68
N THR A 4 48.70 3.03 13.01
CA THR A 4 47.87 4.09 12.41
C THR A 4 47.02 3.56 11.24
N LEU A 5 47.58 2.62 10.47
CA LEU A 5 46.89 2.01 9.33
C LEU A 5 45.72 1.10 9.76
N LEU A 6 45.87 0.40 10.88
CA LEU A 6 44.82 -0.43 11.49
C LEU A 6 43.63 0.39 12.02
N ILE A 7 43.91 1.57 12.57
CA ILE A 7 42.88 2.49 13.09
C ILE A 7 42.06 3.07 11.92
N ILE A 8 42.72 3.48 10.84
CA ILE A 8 42.02 4.00 9.66
C ILE A 8 41.16 2.89 9.03
N LEU A 9 41.68 1.67 8.92
CA LEU A 9 40.93 0.54 8.37
C LEU A 9 39.66 0.22 9.18
N THR A 10 39.74 0.26 10.52
CA THR A 10 38.58 -0.03 11.38
C THR A 10 37.51 1.05 11.31
N ILE A 11 37.89 2.33 11.23
CA ILE A 11 36.94 3.44 11.06
C ILE A 11 36.22 3.34 9.70
N THR A 12 36.95 3.04 8.62
CA THR A 12 36.35 2.91 7.29
C THR A 12 35.37 1.74 7.22
N VAL A 13 35.71 0.60 7.82
CA VAL A 13 34.80 -0.57 7.90
C VAL A 13 33.55 -0.23 8.72
N ALA A 14 33.69 0.46 9.86
CA ALA A 14 32.54 0.86 10.67
C ALA A 14 31.58 1.79 9.92
N ILE A 15 32.11 2.75 9.15
CA ILE A 15 31.31 3.68 8.34
C ILE A 15 30.57 2.93 7.22
N ILE A 16 31.26 2.05 6.48
CA ILE A 16 30.63 1.26 5.40
C ILE A 16 29.53 0.37 5.95
N THR A 17 29.78 -0.29 7.08
CA THR A 17 28.79 -1.19 7.71
C THR A 17 27.57 -0.40 8.21
N TYR A 18 27.78 0.80 8.75
CA TYR A 18 26.70 1.69 9.15
C TYR A 18 25.82 2.13 7.97
N PHE A 19 26.42 2.55 6.86
CA PHE A 19 25.69 2.98 5.66
C PHE A 19 24.93 1.82 4.99
N ILE A 20 25.52 0.62 4.92
CA ILE A 20 24.84 -0.58 4.42
C ILE A 20 23.68 -0.98 5.34
N GLY A 21 23.89 -0.92 6.66
CA GLY A 21 22.84 -1.21 7.64
C GLY A 21 21.68 -0.22 7.57
N LYS A 22 21.95 1.07 7.31
CA LYS A 22 20.93 2.11 7.17
C LYS A 22 20.12 1.96 5.89
N SER A 23 20.77 1.67 4.75
CA SER A 23 20.07 1.51 3.46
C SER A 23 19.23 0.23 3.37
N LYS A 24 19.62 -0.82 4.09
CA LYS A 24 18.87 -2.09 4.17
C LYS A 24 17.91 -2.20 5.36
N GLY A 25 17.78 -1.14 6.17
CA GLY A 25 16.86 -1.12 7.32
C GLY A 25 17.25 -2.08 8.47
N TRP A 26 18.50 -2.55 8.52
CA TRP A 26 18.97 -3.51 9.54
C TRP A 26 18.90 -2.97 10.97
N TRP A 27 18.96 -1.64 11.14
CA TRP A 27 18.90 -0.99 12.45
C TRP A 27 17.50 -0.98 13.07
N ASN A 28 16.43 -1.25 12.30
CA ASN A 28 15.06 -1.32 12.83
C ASN A 28 14.77 -2.62 13.60
N LEU A 29 15.72 -3.56 13.69
CA LEU A 29 15.55 -4.81 14.43
C LEU A 29 15.95 -4.73 15.92
N PHE A 30 16.51 -3.60 16.37
CA PHE A 30 17.05 -3.46 17.74
C PHE A 30 16.35 -2.41 18.62
N LEU A 31 15.20 -1.89 18.19
CA LEU A 31 14.35 -1.07 19.03
C LEU A 31 13.05 -1.82 19.30
N ASN A 32 12.93 -2.41 20.48
CA ASN A 32 11.60 -2.62 21.03
C ASN A 32 11.54 -2.48 22.56
N ASN A 33 10.39 -1.95 22.97
CA ASN A 33 9.79 -1.86 24.29
C ASN A 33 10.17 -0.64 25.14
N ASN A 34 9.35 0.40 25.05
CA ASN A 34 8.48 0.73 26.18
C ASN A 34 7.09 1.17 25.67
N ALA A 35 6.08 0.65 26.35
CA ALA A 35 4.68 0.79 26.06
C ALA A 35 4.19 2.22 26.30
N ASP A 36 3.35 2.72 25.39
CA ASP A 36 2.20 3.53 25.80
C ASP A 36 0.98 3.08 24.98
N SER A 37 -0.07 2.77 25.73
CA SER A 37 -1.37 2.38 25.22
C SER A 37 -2.02 3.57 24.52
N SER A 38 -1.93 3.58 23.20
CA SER A 38 -2.84 4.30 22.32
C SER A 38 -3.29 3.30 21.28
N SER A 39 -4.59 2.97 21.29
CA SER A 39 -5.23 2.17 20.24
C SER A 39 -5.30 2.98 18.94
N SER A 40 -4.14 3.29 18.38
CA SER A 40 -3.98 3.73 17.01
C SER A 40 -4.17 2.49 16.14
N LYS A 41 -5.31 2.40 15.46
CA LYS A 41 -5.56 1.41 14.41
C LYS A 41 -4.64 1.72 13.22
N THR A 42 -3.36 1.38 13.34
CA THR A 42 -2.41 1.44 12.22
C THR A 42 -2.53 0.16 11.42
N ASN A 43 -3.30 0.21 10.33
CA ASN A 43 -3.32 -0.80 9.28
C ASN A 43 -2.01 -0.73 8.48
N THR A 44 -0.91 -1.16 9.06
CA THR A 44 0.41 -1.18 8.39
C THR A 44 0.44 -2.28 7.34
N LEU A 45 0.34 -1.89 6.06
CA LEU A 45 0.47 -2.76 4.90
C LEU A 45 1.92 -3.26 4.76
N ALA A 46 2.18 -4.50 5.17
CA ALA A 46 3.46 -5.17 4.87
C ALA A 46 3.34 -5.88 3.51
N LYS A 47 4.04 -5.37 2.49
CA LYS A 47 4.19 -6.08 1.20
C LYS A 47 5.06 -7.32 1.43
N LEU A 48 4.44 -8.49 1.49
CA LEU A 48 5.14 -9.76 1.74
C LEU A 48 5.68 -10.36 0.43
N THR A 49 6.91 -10.86 0.48
CA THR A 49 7.67 -11.42 -0.64
C THR A 49 7.15 -12.81 -1.02
N LYS A 50 7.08 -13.11 -2.33
CA LYS A 50 6.71 -14.45 -2.86
C LYS A 50 7.66 -15.52 -2.31
N LYS A 51 7.18 -16.38 -1.41
CA LYS A 51 7.93 -17.55 -0.92
C LYS A 51 7.58 -18.76 -1.78
N ALA A 52 8.47 -19.15 -2.68
CA ALA A 52 8.31 -20.38 -3.46
C ALA A 52 8.39 -21.61 -2.53
N ARG A 53 7.26 -22.28 -2.29
CA ARG A 53 7.22 -23.66 -1.78
C ARG A 53 6.73 -24.56 -2.91
N SER A 54 7.39 -25.70 -3.10
CA SER A 54 7.10 -26.63 -4.20
C SER A 54 5.88 -27.51 -3.93
N LEU A 55 5.15 -27.81 -5.01
CA LEU A 55 4.29 -28.97 -5.29
C LEU A 55 2.89 -29.05 -4.62
N ASP A 56 1.91 -28.60 -5.40
CA ASP A 56 0.64 -29.25 -5.76
C ASP A 56 -0.49 -29.48 -4.73
N SER A 57 -0.42 -28.95 -3.52
CA SER A 57 -1.58 -28.98 -2.59
C SER A 57 -1.84 -27.69 -1.80
N THR A 58 -1.44 -26.53 -2.34
CA THR A 58 -1.72 -25.23 -1.70
C THR A 58 -3.06 -24.63 -2.11
N VAL A 59 -3.81 -25.32 -2.96
CA VAL A 59 -5.11 -24.86 -3.44
C VAL A 59 -6.18 -25.57 -2.65
N ASN A 60 -7.00 -24.81 -1.93
CA ASN A 60 -8.07 -25.38 -1.12
C ASN A 60 -9.33 -25.68 -1.95
N GLU A 61 -10.37 -26.18 -1.29
CA GLU A 61 -11.66 -26.53 -1.90
C GLU A 61 -12.38 -25.34 -2.58
N TYR A 62 -11.97 -24.11 -2.27
CA TYR A 62 -12.50 -22.88 -2.85
C TYR A 62 -11.64 -22.34 -4.01
N GLY A 63 -10.59 -23.06 -4.42
CA GLY A 63 -9.70 -22.64 -5.50
C GLY A 63 -8.67 -21.57 -5.08
N VAL A 64 -8.57 -21.25 -3.79
CA VAL A 64 -7.64 -20.25 -3.25
C VAL A 64 -6.24 -20.85 -3.12
N ASP A 65 -5.24 -20.21 -3.71
CA ASP A 65 -3.84 -20.60 -3.61
C ASP A 65 -3.18 -19.99 -2.36
N THR A 66 -3.08 -20.78 -1.31
CA THR A 66 -2.52 -20.38 -0.02
C THR A 66 -1.00 -20.27 -0.04
N ALA A 67 -0.33 -20.55 -1.16
CA ALA A 67 1.11 -20.34 -1.30
C ALA A 67 1.47 -18.86 -1.42
N ILE A 68 0.52 -18.02 -1.88
CA ILE A 68 0.78 -16.63 -2.24
C ILE A 68 -0.12 -15.72 -1.40
N VAL A 69 0.48 -15.10 -0.39
CA VAL A 69 -0.14 -14.05 0.42
C VAL A 69 0.04 -12.72 -0.29
N GLN A 70 -1.06 -12.06 -0.66
CA GLN A 70 -1.07 -10.72 -1.23
C GLN A 70 -0.90 -9.64 -0.14
N VAL A 71 -1.68 -9.77 0.94
CA VAL A 71 -1.74 -8.79 2.04
C VAL A 71 -1.98 -9.53 3.36
N ASN A 72 -1.40 -9.01 4.45
CA ASN A 72 -1.82 -9.37 5.80
C ASN A 72 -2.74 -8.27 6.35
N TRP A 73 -3.99 -8.61 6.66
CA TRP A 73 -5.01 -7.72 7.20
C TRP A 73 -5.41 -8.21 8.60
N ASP A 74 -5.04 -7.47 9.64
CA ASP A 74 -5.38 -7.77 11.04
C ASP A 74 -5.07 -9.23 11.45
N GLY A 75 -3.94 -9.76 11.00
CA GLY A 75 -3.52 -11.14 11.27
C GLY A 75 -4.20 -12.19 10.38
N LYS A 76 -5.09 -11.79 9.48
CA LYS A 76 -5.65 -12.63 8.43
C LYS A 76 -4.80 -12.51 7.17
N GLU A 77 -4.44 -13.65 6.60
CA GLU A 77 -3.76 -13.68 5.31
C GLU A 77 -4.79 -13.60 4.18
N VAL A 78 -4.55 -12.67 3.24
CA VAL A 78 -5.36 -12.50 2.04
C VAL A 78 -4.57 -13.08 0.87
N TYR A 79 -5.16 -14.05 0.17
CA TYR A 79 -4.54 -14.87 -0.85
C TYR A 79 -5.08 -14.53 -2.26
N GLN A 80 -4.44 -15.09 -3.28
CA GLN A 80 -4.96 -15.10 -4.66
C GLN A 80 -5.67 -16.42 -4.97
N LEU A 81 -6.50 -16.44 -6.02
CA LEU A 81 -6.96 -17.70 -6.61
C LEU A 81 -5.82 -18.38 -7.37
N LYS A 82 -5.91 -19.70 -7.54
CA LYS A 82 -5.09 -20.42 -8.51
C LYS A 82 -5.43 -19.87 -9.91
N ASP A 83 -4.40 -19.52 -10.68
CA ASP A 83 -4.50 -19.08 -12.08
C ASP A 83 -5.25 -17.75 -12.33
N SER A 84 -5.56 -16.97 -11.30
CA SER A 84 -6.13 -15.62 -11.43
C SER A 84 -5.39 -14.60 -10.56
N GLU A 85 -5.04 -13.44 -11.15
CA GLU A 85 -4.25 -12.41 -10.48
C GLU A 85 -5.06 -11.65 -9.41
N ARG A 86 -6.34 -11.35 -9.69
CA ARG A 86 -7.26 -10.63 -8.77
C ARG A 86 -8.73 -10.99 -9.04
N PRO A 87 -9.61 -10.85 -8.04
CA PRO A 87 -11.04 -10.93 -8.29
C PRO A 87 -11.46 -9.82 -9.28
N THR A 88 -12.52 -10.09 -10.07
CA THR A 88 -12.99 -9.16 -11.10
C THR A 88 -13.80 -8.00 -10.54
N GLU A 89 -14.21 -8.10 -9.27
CA GLU A 89 -14.99 -7.08 -8.60
C GLU A 89 -14.16 -5.82 -8.30
N LYS A 90 -14.79 -4.65 -8.45
CA LYS A 90 -14.15 -3.35 -8.16
C LYS A 90 -13.64 -3.34 -6.72
N PHE A 91 -12.41 -2.87 -6.50
CA PHE A 91 -11.73 -2.80 -5.20
C PHE A 91 -11.40 -4.15 -4.55
N SER A 92 -11.65 -5.27 -5.21
CA SER A 92 -11.28 -6.56 -4.65
C SER A 92 -9.75 -6.75 -4.71
N VAL A 93 -9.18 -7.27 -3.63
CA VAL A 93 -7.72 -7.47 -3.48
C VAL A 93 -7.34 -8.94 -3.41
N GLY A 94 -8.25 -9.81 -2.95
CA GLY A 94 -7.98 -11.23 -2.87
C GLY A 94 -9.06 -11.98 -2.09
N TYR A 95 -8.68 -13.11 -1.51
CA TYR A 95 -9.58 -14.05 -0.86
C TYR A 95 -9.04 -14.46 0.51
N LEU A 96 -9.93 -14.66 1.48
CA LEU A 96 -9.60 -15.40 2.71
C LEU A 96 -9.52 -16.91 2.40
N TYR A 97 -9.05 -17.69 3.37
CA TYR A 97 -8.95 -19.15 3.24
C TYR A 97 -10.31 -19.80 2.91
N ASP A 98 -11.43 -19.29 3.39
CA ASP A 98 -12.76 -19.84 3.10
C ASP A 98 -13.36 -19.41 1.75
N GLY A 99 -12.58 -18.72 0.91
CA GLY A 99 -13.04 -18.20 -0.38
C GLY A 99 -13.78 -16.86 -0.28
N THR A 100 -13.91 -16.26 0.90
CA THR A 100 -14.52 -14.92 1.04
C THR A 100 -13.67 -13.86 0.36
N ILE A 101 -14.27 -13.05 -0.52
CA ILE A 101 -13.60 -11.92 -1.18
C ILE A 101 -13.27 -10.84 -0.15
N VAL A 102 -12.05 -10.31 -0.23
CA VAL A 102 -11.60 -9.15 0.52
C VAL A 102 -11.51 -7.95 -0.42
N TYR A 103 -12.08 -6.84 0.01
CA TYR A 103 -12.04 -5.55 -0.66
C TYR A 103 -11.06 -4.61 0.04
N GLN A 104 -10.36 -3.80 -0.75
CA GLN A 104 -9.41 -2.78 -0.32
C GLN A 104 -9.74 -1.45 -1.00
N TYR A 105 -10.00 -0.42 -0.21
CA TYR A 105 -10.28 0.94 -0.68
C TYR A 105 -9.72 1.97 0.30
N GLN A 106 -9.64 3.24 -0.11
CA GLN A 106 -9.24 4.33 0.78
C GLN A 106 -10.46 5.06 1.32
N GLU A 107 -10.47 5.36 2.61
CA GLU A 107 -11.48 6.19 3.25
C GLU A 107 -10.74 7.21 4.11
N ASN A 108 -10.96 8.50 3.84
CA ASN A 108 -10.24 9.60 4.48
C ASN A 108 -8.69 9.48 4.42
N GLY A 109 -8.14 8.95 3.32
CA GLY A 109 -6.70 8.76 3.15
C GLY A 109 -6.12 7.54 3.88
N VAL A 110 -6.96 6.72 4.51
CA VAL A 110 -6.55 5.48 5.20
C VAL A 110 -7.03 4.28 4.40
N TRP A 111 -6.18 3.26 4.26
CA TRP A 111 -6.57 1.98 3.66
C TRP A 111 -7.52 1.21 4.57
N VAL A 112 -8.69 0.88 4.03
CA VAL A 112 -9.74 0.08 4.66
C VAL A 112 -9.82 -1.28 3.96
N PHE A 113 -9.94 -2.33 4.77
CA PHE A 113 -10.17 -3.69 4.32
C PHE A 113 -11.53 -4.18 4.82
N SER A 114 -12.25 -4.92 3.98
CA SER A 114 -13.61 -5.38 4.27
C SER A 114 -13.89 -6.71 3.58
N THR A 115 -14.73 -7.55 4.18
CA THR A 115 -15.35 -8.71 3.51
C THR A 115 -16.72 -8.37 2.94
N GLU A 116 -17.29 -7.22 3.30
CA GLU A 116 -18.50 -6.71 2.67
C GLU A 116 -18.14 -6.02 1.35
N PRO A 117 -18.91 -6.27 0.27
CA PRO A 117 -18.72 -5.60 -1.01
C PRO A 117 -18.68 -4.09 -0.87
N TYR A 118 -17.72 -3.48 -1.58
CA TYR A 118 -17.64 -2.03 -1.62
C TYR A 118 -18.89 -1.43 -2.25
N LYS A 119 -19.53 -0.51 -1.53
CA LYS A 119 -20.70 0.24 -2.00
C LYS A 119 -20.29 1.70 -2.17
N PRO A 120 -20.12 2.18 -3.42
CA PRO A 120 -19.82 3.58 -3.67
C PRO A 120 -20.97 4.46 -3.18
N THR A 121 -20.64 5.64 -2.68
CA THR A 121 -21.64 6.69 -2.42
C THR A 121 -21.49 7.73 -3.51
N GLN A 122 -22.40 7.70 -4.48
CA GLN A 122 -22.32 8.62 -5.62
C GLN A 122 -23.11 9.88 -5.33
N ASN A 123 -22.50 11.03 -5.59
CA ASN A 123 -23.22 12.29 -5.64
C ASN A 123 -23.83 12.53 -7.04
N ASN A 124 -24.49 13.68 -7.22
CA ASN A 124 -25.17 14.03 -8.48
C ASN A 124 -24.23 14.19 -9.69
N TYR A 125 -22.91 14.19 -9.47
CA TYR A 125 -21.88 14.29 -10.49
C TYR A 125 -21.23 12.93 -10.82
N GLY A 126 -21.69 11.84 -10.21
CA GLY A 126 -21.12 10.50 -10.40
C GLY A 126 -19.80 10.28 -9.68
N VAL A 127 -19.42 11.18 -8.77
CA VAL A 127 -18.21 11.07 -7.94
C VAL A 127 -18.47 10.15 -6.75
N ASP A 128 -17.54 9.26 -6.46
CA ASP A 128 -17.60 8.36 -5.31
C ASP A 128 -17.03 9.03 -4.06
N THR A 129 -17.91 9.68 -3.29
CA THR A 129 -17.55 10.51 -2.13
C THR A 129 -17.07 9.69 -0.93
N ARG A 130 -17.17 8.36 -1.00
CA ARG A 130 -16.64 7.47 0.03
C ARG A 130 -15.14 7.18 -0.16
N THR A 131 -14.65 7.23 -1.39
CA THR A 131 -13.24 6.95 -1.68
C THR A 131 -12.45 8.22 -1.90
N ILE A 132 -11.68 8.62 -0.87
CA ILE A 132 -10.72 9.74 -0.95
C ILE A 132 -9.35 9.17 -1.35
N LEU A 133 -8.89 9.56 -2.53
CA LEU A 133 -7.62 9.14 -3.11
C LEU A 133 -6.43 9.92 -2.54
N ASP A 134 -6.61 11.22 -2.33
CA ASP A 134 -5.60 12.09 -1.75
C ASP A 134 -6.21 13.40 -1.23
N TYR A 135 -5.38 14.25 -0.64
CA TYR A 135 -5.71 15.62 -0.24
C TYR A 135 -4.73 16.61 -0.86
N TYR A 136 -5.26 17.72 -1.39
CA TYR A 136 -4.44 18.86 -1.81
C TYR A 136 -4.88 20.13 -1.11
N ASN A 137 -4.00 20.71 -0.30
CA ASN A 137 -4.31 21.89 0.54
C ASN A 137 -5.58 21.72 1.39
N GLY A 138 -5.82 20.50 1.90
CA GLY A 138 -7.00 20.17 2.70
C GLY A 138 -8.26 19.86 1.89
N ILE A 139 -8.20 19.93 0.56
CA ILE A 139 -9.32 19.59 -0.33
C ILE A 139 -9.23 18.10 -0.69
N PRO A 140 -10.26 17.29 -0.40
CA PRO A 140 -10.28 15.87 -0.75
C PRO A 140 -10.41 15.67 -2.27
N ILE A 141 -9.64 14.73 -2.79
CA ILE A 141 -9.70 14.27 -4.17
C ILE A 141 -10.33 12.89 -4.17
N TYR A 142 -11.50 12.77 -4.77
CA TYR A 142 -12.31 11.57 -4.78
C TYR A 142 -12.10 10.72 -6.03
N GLN A 143 -12.46 9.44 -5.92
CA GLN A 143 -12.49 8.56 -7.07
C GLN A 143 -13.73 8.79 -7.95
N PHE A 144 -13.57 8.49 -9.24
CA PHE A 144 -14.71 8.41 -10.14
C PHE A 144 -15.60 7.19 -9.85
N GLY A 145 -16.89 7.43 -9.67
CA GLY A 145 -17.86 6.41 -9.36
C GLY A 145 -18.25 5.59 -10.60
N SER A 146 -18.83 6.25 -11.61
CA SER A 146 -19.41 5.62 -12.81
C SER A 146 -19.42 6.58 -14.02
N GLY A 147 -19.43 6.03 -15.24
CA GLY A 147 -19.45 6.78 -16.50
C GLY A 147 -18.11 6.75 -17.24
N THR A 148 -17.84 7.77 -18.05
CA THR A 148 -16.55 7.94 -18.74
C THR A 148 -15.70 8.95 -17.99
N LYS A 149 -14.56 8.49 -17.46
CA LYS A 149 -13.56 9.37 -16.84
C LYS A 149 -12.83 10.16 -17.94
N PRO A 150 -12.63 11.48 -17.80
CA PRO A 150 -11.75 12.23 -18.70
C PRO A 150 -10.35 11.62 -18.73
N GLU A 151 -9.73 11.65 -19.91
CA GLU A 151 -8.36 11.17 -20.08
C GLU A 151 -7.40 11.96 -19.20
N GLY A 152 -6.48 11.28 -18.52
CA GLY A 152 -5.50 11.90 -17.62
C GLY A 152 -6.01 12.33 -16.24
N ALA A 153 -7.33 12.34 -15.99
CA ALA A 153 -7.84 12.70 -14.67
C ALA A 153 -7.44 11.65 -13.63
N ILE A 154 -6.85 12.09 -12.51
CA ILE A 154 -6.45 11.22 -11.40
C ILE A 154 -7.57 11.03 -10.39
N GLY A 155 -8.51 11.98 -10.32
CA GLY A 155 -9.62 11.99 -9.38
C GLY A 155 -10.56 13.17 -9.67
N PHE A 156 -11.44 13.48 -8.73
CA PHE A 156 -12.48 14.49 -8.86
C PHE A 156 -12.68 15.26 -7.55
N LEU A 157 -13.06 16.52 -7.64
CA LEU A 157 -13.62 17.25 -6.51
C LEU A 157 -15.07 16.81 -6.25
N ASP A 158 -15.64 17.17 -5.10
CA ASP A 158 -17.03 16.83 -4.76
C ASP A 158 -18.04 17.38 -5.78
N ASP A 159 -17.74 18.51 -6.42
CA ASP A 159 -18.61 19.11 -7.45
C ASP A 159 -18.47 18.47 -8.85
N GLY A 160 -17.70 17.39 -8.98
CA GLY A 160 -17.48 16.71 -10.26
C GLY A 160 -16.36 17.31 -11.11
N THR A 161 -15.64 18.32 -10.62
CA THR A 161 -14.49 18.88 -11.35
C THR A 161 -13.36 17.84 -11.44
N PRO A 162 -12.88 17.49 -12.65
CA PRO A 162 -11.77 16.55 -12.81
C PRO A 162 -10.47 17.16 -12.27
N VAL A 163 -9.73 16.35 -11.51
CA VAL A 163 -8.42 16.72 -10.97
C VAL A 163 -7.35 16.01 -11.75
N TYR A 164 -6.27 16.72 -12.03
CA TYR A 164 -5.08 16.24 -12.74
C TYR A 164 -3.85 16.38 -11.83
N GLU A 165 -2.82 15.60 -12.15
CA GLU A 165 -1.56 15.56 -11.42
C GLU A 165 -0.43 16.05 -12.31
N SER A 166 0.49 16.83 -11.75
CA SER A 166 1.80 17.05 -12.33
C SER A 166 2.90 16.94 -11.26
N TRP A 167 4.12 16.74 -11.71
CA TRP A 167 5.30 16.65 -10.87
C TRP A 167 6.13 17.91 -11.06
N ILE A 168 6.47 18.57 -9.95
CA ILE A 168 7.39 19.71 -9.95
C ILE A 168 8.76 19.20 -9.47
N ASN A 169 9.83 19.67 -10.11
CA ASN A 169 11.22 19.31 -9.83
C ASN A 169 11.48 17.79 -9.90
N GLU A 170 10.87 17.12 -10.87
CA GLU A 170 11.04 15.68 -11.09
C GLU A 170 12.53 15.31 -11.22
N GLY A 171 12.95 14.26 -10.51
CA GLY A 171 14.33 13.80 -10.44
C GLY A 171 15.22 14.56 -9.44
N THR A 172 14.66 15.41 -8.57
CA THR A 172 15.41 16.16 -7.55
C THR A 172 14.95 15.84 -6.12
N PRO A 173 15.73 16.20 -5.08
CA PRO A 173 15.29 16.06 -3.69
C PRO A 173 14.04 16.86 -3.31
N ASP A 174 13.73 17.91 -4.08
CA ASP A 174 12.57 18.79 -3.89
C ASP A 174 11.39 18.39 -4.81
N GLU A 175 11.43 17.17 -5.35
CA GLU A 175 10.35 16.61 -6.15
C GLU A 175 9.07 16.56 -5.31
N LYS A 176 8.00 17.13 -5.85
CA LYS A 176 6.69 17.06 -5.24
C LYS A 176 5.60 16.95 -6.26
N LYS A 177 4.58 16.21 -5.87
CA LYS A 177 3.32 16.12 -6.58
C LYS A 177 2.49 17.38 -6.36
N VAL A 178 1.89 17.89 -7.42
CA VAL A 178 0.91 18.98 -7.35
C VAL A 178 -0.33 18.62 -8.15
N TYR A 179 -1.46 19.18 -7.71
CA TYR A 179 -2.75 18.96 -8.33
C TYR A 179 -3.30 20.26 -8.92
N TYR A 180 -4.02 20.13 -10.02
CA TYR A 180 -4.70 21.22 -10.69
C TYR A 180 -6.03 20.74 -11.30
N TRP A 181 -6.92 21.68 -11.58
CA TRP A 181 -8.25 21.47 -12.13
C TRP A 181 -8.69 22.70 -12.92
#